data_AF-U6KJC8-F1
#
_entry.id   AF-U6KJC8-F1
#
_cell.length_a   1.000
_cell.length_b   1.000
_cell.length_c   1.000
_cell.angle_alpha   90.00
_cell.angle_beta   90.00
_cell.angle_gamma   90.00
#
_symmetry.space_group_name_H-M   'P 1'
#
loop_
_entity.id
_entity.type
_entity.pdbx_description
1 polymer ?
#
loop_
_entity_poly.entity_id
_entity_poly.type
_entity_poly.pdbx_seq_one_letter_code
_entity_poly.pdbx_strand_id
1 'polypeptide(L)'
;MLMVKPGTPYLDVLRRVRQKTNVPLAAYQVSGEYAMIKAAAEKGWVDEKAVVLETLKGFRRAGADAIATYYAKDVAKWMAEDCTGSRSFTEPCF
;
A
#
# COMPACT_ATOMS: atom_id res chain seq x y z
N MET A 1 -7.99 -17.34 -0.58
CA MET A 1 -7.25 -16.13 -0.17
C MET A 1 -7.65 -15.79 1.26
N LEU A 2 -6.69 -15.44 2.12
CA LEU A 2 -6.95 -14.92 3.47
C LEU A 2 -6.79 -13.40 3.45
N MET A 3 -7.40 -12.70 4.41
CA MET A 3 -7.27 -11.24 4.52
C MET A 3 -7.04 -10.81 5.97
N VAL A 4 -6.09 -9.88 6.17
CA VAL A 4 -5.91 -9.16 7.44
C VAL A 4 -6.50 -7.75 7.31
N LYS A 5 -7.28 -7.36 8.32
CA LYS A 5 -7.94 -6.06 8.43
C LYS A 5 -8.05 -5.69 9.93
N PRO A 6 -7.77 -4.44 10.34
CA PRO A 6 -7.22 -3.31 9.58
C PRO A 6 -5.81 -3.55 9.02
N GLY A 7 -5.26 -2.60 8.28
CA GLY A 7 -4.03 -2.75 7.54
C GLY A 7 -2.77 -2.38 8.32
N THR A 8 -2.37 -1.12 8.26
CA THR A 8 -1.13 -0.57 8.83
C THR A 8 -0.91 -0.91 10.31
N PRO A 9 -1.92 -0.84 11.19
CA PRO A 9 -1.71 -1.20 12.60
C PRO A 9 -1.57 -2.70 12.88
N TYR A 10 -1.76 -3.58 11.88
CA TYR A 10 -1.72 -5.04 12.02
C TYR A 10 -0.71 -5.72 11.07
N LEU A 11 0.33 -4.99 10.64
CA LEU A 11 1.38 -5.55 9.78
C LEU A 11 2.14 -6.72 10.44
N ASP A 12 2.21 -6.74 11.77
CA ASP A 12 2.77 -7.85 12.55
C ASP A 12 1.90 -9.12 12.46
N VAL A 13 0.57 -8.98 12.51
CA VAL A 13 -0.37 -10.08 12.30
C VAL A 13 -0.28 -10.59 10.87
N LEU A 14 -0.27 -9.69 9.89
CA LEU A 14 -0.06 -10.04 8.48
C LEU A 14 1.22 -10.86 8.28
N ARG A 15 2.32 -10.43 8.92
CA ARG A 15 3.59 -11.18 8.89
C ARG A 15 3.49 -12.55 9.54
N ARG A 16 2.87 -12.65 10.72
CA ARG A 16 2.65 -13.92 11.44
C ARG A 16 1.81 -14.89 10.61
N VAL A 17 0.74 -14.42 9.97
CA VAL A 17 -0.11 -15.22 9.07
C VAL A 17 0.70 -15.70 7.87
N ARG A 18 1.46 -14.81 7.21
CA ARG A 18 2.30 -15.17 6.06
C ARG A 18 3.32 -16.27 6.39
N GLN A 19 3.86 -16.29 7.61
CA GLN A 19 4.81 -17.33 8.04
C GLN A 19 4.16 -18.70 8.28
N LYS A 20 2.83 -18.77 8.35
CA LYS A 20 2.08 -19.98 8.71
C LYS A 20 1.22 -20.51 7.57
N THR A 21 1.19 -19.83 6.43
CA THR A 21 0.34 -20.22 5.30
C THR A 21 1.02 -20.00 3.97
N ASN A 22 0.67 -20.84 3.01
CA ASN A 22 1.11 -20.75 1.61
C ASN A 22 0.01 -20.25 0.67
N VAL A 23 -1.20 -20.00 1.18
CA VAL A 23 -2.29 -19.45 0.37
C VAL A 23 -2.10 -17.95 0.14
N PRO A 24 -2.64 -17.37 -0.95
CA PRO A 24 -2.58 -15.93 -1.18
C PRO A 24 -3.16 -15.13 -0.01
N LEU A 25 -2.45 -14.08 0.39
CA LEU A 25 -2.76 -13.23 1.54
C LEU A 25 -3.00 -11.79 1.09
N ALA A 26 -4.16 -11.23 1.42
CA ALA A 26 -4.48 -9.83 1.19
C ALA A 26 -4.41 -9.02 2.49
N ALA A 27 -4.18 -7.71 2.34
CA ALA A 27 -4.35 -6.73 3.41
C ALA A 27 -5.36 -5.67 2.98
N TYR A 28 -6.11 -5.11 3.93
CA TYR A 28 -7.02 -3.99 3.65
C TYR A 28 -6.53 -2.73 4.40
N GLN A 29 -6.03 -1.74 3.65
CA GLN A 29 -5.84 -0.36 4.14
C GLN A 29 -7.21 0.31 4.26
N VAL A 30 -7.78 0.32 5.47
CA VAL A 30 -9.20 0.67 5.67
C VAL A 30 -9.47 2.16 5.50
N SER A 31 -10.75 2.53 5.48
CA SER A 31 -11.21 3.91 5.27
C SER A 31 -10.59 4.91 6.26
N GLY A 32 -10.43 4.53 7.53
CA GLY A 32 -9.77 5.36 8.54
C GLY A 32 -8.30 5.62 8.19
N GLU A 33 -7.57 4.63 7.70
CA GLU A 33 -6.17 4.78 7.28
C GLU A 33 -6.04 5.71 6.06
N TYR A 34 -6.94 5.55 5.09
CA TYR A 34 -7.04 6.45 3.95
C TYR A 34 -7.32 7.90 4.39
N ALA A 35 -8.32 8.10 5.25
CA ALA A 35 -8.72 9.41 5.74
C ALA A 35 -7.61 10.10 6.57
N MET A 36 -6.84 9.33 7.35
CA MET A 36 -5.69 9.86 8.09
C MET A 36 -4.63 10.45 7.15
N ILE A 37 -4.29 9.74 6.07
CA ILE A 37 -3.31 10.24 5.09
C ILE A 37 -3.88 11.47 4.36
N LYS A 38 -5.13 11.42 3.90
CA LYS A 38 -5.78 12.57 3.23
C LYS A 38 -5.78 13.82 4.10
N ALA A 39 -6.23 13.70 5.35
CA ALA A 39 -6.29 14.84 6.27
C ALA A 39 -4.90 15.42 6.60
N ALA A 40 -3.87 14.58 6.69
CA ALA A 40 -2.50 15.04 6.89
C ALA A 40 -1.93 15.75 5.65
N ALA A 41 -2.20 15.20 4.45
CA ALA A 41 -1.79 15.78 3.17
C ALA A 41 -2.48 17.13 2.90
N GLU A 42 -3.79 17.23 3.15
CA GLU A 42 -4.56 18.47 3.00
C GLU A 42 -4.03 19.62 3.86
N LYS A 43 -3.41 19.31 5.00
CA LYS A 43 -2.78 20.29 5.89
C LYS A 43 -1.31 20.55 5.58
N GLY A 44 -0.76 19.91 4.54
CA GLY A 44 0.65 20.00 4.17
C GLY A 44 1.60 19.39 5.19
N TRP A 45 1.13 18.50 6.07
CA TRP A 45 1.97 17.85 7.08
C TRP A 45 2.84 16.74 6.49
N VAL A 46 2.41 16.15 5.38
CA VAL A 46 3.09 15.06 4.69
C VAL A 46 2.96 15.21 3.17
N ASP A 47 3.93 14.67 2.44
CA ASP A 47 3.79 14.39 1.01
C ASP A 47 2.91 13.13 0.84
N GLU A 48 1.72 13.33 0.25
CA GLU A 48 0.75 12.26 0.06
C GLU A 48 1.28 11.11 -0.78
N LYS A 49 1.90 11.42 -1.93
CA LYS A 49 2.39 10.41 -2.87
C LYS A 49 3.48 9.57 -2.22
N ALA A 50 4.41 10.21 -1.53
CA ALA A 50 5.50 9.53 -0.83
C ALA A 50 4.97 8.60 0.27
N VAL A 51 4.10 9.10 1.16
CA VAL A 51 3.56 8.32 2.28
C VAL A 51 2.70 7.15 1.81
N VAL A 52 1.88 7.34 0.77
CA VAL A 52 1.07 6.24 0.20
C VAL A 52 1.96 5.16 -0.40
N LEU A 53 2.96 5.52 -1.21
CA LEU A 53 3.88 4.56 -1.82
C LEU A 53 4.67 3.78 -0.75
N GLU A 54 5.15 4.46 0.29
CA GLU A 54 5.83 3.82 1.42
C GLU A 54 4.90 2.86 2.17
N THR A 55 3.68 3.28 2.45
CA THR A 55 2.66 2.46 3.12
C THR A 55 2.39 1.17 2.36
N LEU A 56 2.16 1.25 1.04
CA LEU A 56 1.91 0.07 0.19
C LEU A 56 3.15 -0.83 0.08
N LYS A 57 4.36 -0.26 0.03
CA LYS A 57 5.60 -1.04 0.14
C LYS A 57 5.70 -1.77 1.48
N GLY A 58 5.27 -1.13 2.57
CA GLY A 58 5.18 -1.71 3.91
C GLY A 58 4.27 -2.94 3.97
N PHE A 59 3.09 -2.89 3.35
CA PHE A 59 2.19 -4.03 3.22
C PHE A 59 2.81 -5.18 2.41
N ARG A 60 3.41 -4.87 1.26
CA ARG A 60 4.08 -5.86 0.41
C ARG A 60 5.22 -6.54 1.18
N ARG A 61 6.03 -5.77 1.91
CA ARG A 61 7.11 -6.26 2.79
C ARG A 61 6.58 -7.16 3.91
N ALA A 62 5.46 -6.81 4.53
CA ALA A 62 4.86 -7.59 5.61
C ALA A 62 4.31 -8.95 5.13
N GLY A 63 4.05 -9.10 3.82
CA GLY A 63 3.70 -10.38 3.19
C GLY A 63 2.38 -10.37 2.43
N ALA A 64 1.80 -9.20 2.15
CA ALA A 64 0.61 -9.10 1.31
C ALA A 64 0.94 -9.44 -0.15
N ASP A 65 0.15 -10.33 -0.73
CA ASP A 65 0.09 -10.62 -2.16
C ASP A 65 -0.78 -9.61 -2.92
N ALA A 66 -1.82 -9.09 -2.27
CA ALA A 66 -2.68 -8.03 -2.79
C ALA A 66 -3.08 -7.06 -1.67
N ILE A 67 -3.36 -5.81 -2.03
CA ILE A 67 -3.76 -4.76 -1.09
C ILE A 67 -5.07 -4.14 -1.55
N ALA A 68 -6.12 -4.26 -0.73
CA ALA A 68 -7.36 -3.51 -0.90
C ALA A 68 -7.17 -2.11 -0.31
N THR A 69 -7.20 -1.09 -1.16
CA THR A 69 -7.00 0.31 -0.77
C THR A 69 -7.79 1.26 -1.67
N TYR A 70 -8.23 2.37 -1.10
CA TYR A 70 -8.85 3.48 -1.85
C TYR A 70 -7.84 4.22 -2.74
N TYR A 71 -6.53 4.13 -2.44
CA TYR A 71 -5.45 4.73 -3.25
C TYR A 71 -5.09 3.90 -4.50
N ALA A 72 -5.77 2.78 -4.77
CA ALA A 72 -5.38 1.86 -5.84
C ALA A 72 -5.30 2.57 -7.21
N LYS A 73 -6.29 3.43 -7.51
CA LYS A 73 -6.34 4.19 -8.77
C LYS A 73 -5.24 5.25 -8.85
N ASP A 74 -5.01 5.98 -7.75
CA ASP A 74 -4.02 7.05 -7.70
C ASP A 74 -2.59 6.51 -7.86
N VAL A 75 -2.29 5.41 -7.18
CA VAL A 75 -0.97 4.74 -7.27
C VAL A 75 -0.73 4.18 -8.64
N ALA A 76 -1.71 3.50 -9.24
CA ALA A 76 -1.60 3.01 -10.61
C ALA A 76 -1.35 4.15 -11.60
N LYS A 77 -2.03 5.28 -11.43
CA LYS A 77 -1.82 6.49 -12.23
C LYS A 77 -0.40 7.04 -12.06
N TRP A 78 0.07 7.23 -10.83
CA TRP A 78 1.43 7.74 -10.58
C TRP A 78 2.52 6.84 -11.14
N MET A 79 2.35 5.52 -11.05
CA MET A 79 3.30 4.56 -11.62
C MET A 79 3.30 4.63 -13.15
N ALA A 80 2.12 4.72 -13.77
CA ALA A 80 2.02 4.83 -15.22
C ALA A 80 2.66 6.13 -15.74
N GLU A 81 2.42 7.26 -15.07
CA GLU A 81 3.03 8.55 -15.39
C GLU A 81 4.55 8.54 -15.25
N ASP A 82 5.10 7.91 -14.20
CA ASP A 82 6.56 7.80 -14.05
C ASP A 82 7.18 6.83 -15.05
N CYS A 83 6.49 5.72 -15.39
CA CYS A 83 6.94 4.76 -16.40
C CYS A 83 7.10 5.36 -17.79
N THR A 84 6.21 6.29 -18.17
CA THR A 84 6.24 7.00 -19.47
C THR A 84 7.05 8.29 -19.43
N GLY A 85 7.29 8.85 -18.24
CA GLY A 85 8.03 10.09 -18.01
C GLY A 85 9.47 9.86 -17.55
N SER A 86 9.81 10.47 -16.41
CA SER A 86 11.19 10.56 -15.90
C SER A 86 11.78 9.24 -15.37
N ARG A 87 10.96 8.22 -15.10
CA ARG A 87 11.38 6.95 -14.45
C ARG A 87 12.21 7.16 -13.19
N SER A 88 11.71 8.01 -12.31
CA SER A 88 12.39 8.38 -11.08
C SER A 88 12.25 7.31 -9.99
N PHE A 89 11.19 6.49 -10.03
CA PHE A 89 10.95 5.43 -9.04
C PHE A 89 10.34 4.14 -9.62
N THR A 90 9.99 4.09 -10.91
CA THR A 90 9.49 2.88 -11.57
C THR A 90 10.48 2.27 -12.56
N GLU A 91 10.41 0.94 -12.67
CA GLU A 91 11.10 0.14 -13.67
C GLU A 91 10.18 -1.01 -14.13
N PRO A 92 10.36 -1.54 -15.36
CA PRO A 92 9.55 -2.67 -15.84
C PRO A 92 9.77 -3.95 -15.02
N CYS A 93 8.69 -4.70 -14.75
CA CYS A 93 8.75 -6.05 -14.17
C CYS A 93 7.77 -7.00 -14.88
N PHE A 94 8.02 -8.32 -14.78
CA PHE A 94 7.19 -9.38 -15.32
C PHE A 94 6.93 -10.48 -14.28
#